data_AF-A0A5K8A311-F1
#
_entry.id   AF-A0A5K8A311-F1
#
_cell.length_a   1.000
_cell.length_b   1.000
_cell.length_c   1.000
_cell.angle_alpha   90.00
_cell.angle_beta   90.00
_cell.angle_gamma   90.00
#
_symmetry.space_group_name_H-M   'P 1'
#
loop_
_entity.id
_entity.type
_entity.pdbx_description
1 polymer ?
#
loop_
_entity_poly.entity_id
_entity_poly.type
_entity_poly.pdbx_seq_one_letter_code
_entity_poly.pdbx_strand_id
1 'polypeptide(L)'
;MEIIKERYIVETCVSESTTIKELLALYPFLLPTFIDLGLMCVGCPADAFHDLTDVAKEYGLDKNDLIVRLKTAIDENKNQEKNR
;
A
#
# COMPACT_ATOMS: atom_id res chain seq x y z
N MET A 1 0.78 -31.56 -6.45
CA MET A 1 -0.23 -30.65 -5.88
C MET A 1 0.52 -29.41 -5.40
N GLU A 2 1.03 -28.63 -6.34
CA GLU A 2 1.72 -27.36 -6.08
C GLU A 2 1.29 -26.42 -7.20
N ILE A 3 0.10 -25.85 -7.03
CA ILE A 3 -0.35 -24.70 -7.80
C ILE A 3 -0.26 -23.54 -6.81
N ILE A 4 0.94 -22.98 -6.64
CA ILE A 4 1.09 -21.76 -5.87
C ILE A 4 2.04 -20.82 -6.59
N LYS A 5 1.47 -19.67 -6.96
CA LYS A 5 2.12 -18.38 -7.26
C LYS A 5 2.59 -18.10 -8.69
N GLU A 6 2.03 -18.75 -9.71
CA GLU A 6 2.13 -18.29 -11.11
C GLU A 6 1.13 -17.14 -11.40
N ARG A 7 1.12 -16.11 -10.55
CA ARG A 7 0.53 -14.79 -10.82
C ARG A 7 1.28 -13.74 -10.00
N TYR A 8 2.61 -13.72 -10.13
CA TYR A 8 3.43 -12.55 -9.77
C TYR A 8 3.24 -11.48 -10.86
N ILE A 9 2.00 -11.05 -11.06
CA ILE A 9 1.64 -10.12 -12.13
C ILE A 9 1.73 -8.73 -11.54
N VAL A 10 2.51 -7.89 -12.21
CA VAL A 10 2.76 -6.46 -12.07
C VAL A 10 3.85 -6.02 -11.09
N GLU A 11 4.93 -5.50 -11.67
CA GLU A 11 5.84 -4.52 -11.08
C GLU A 11 5.02 -3.32 -10.56
N THR A 12 4.37 -3.48 -9.42
CA THR A 12 3.98 -2.36 -8.56
C THR A 12 5.25 -1.94 -7.84
N CYS A 13 5.76 -0.77 -8.19
CA CYS A 13 6.98 -0.16 -7.64
C CYS A 13 6.80 0.28 -6.17
N VAL A 14 6.05 -0.49 -5.39
CA VAL A 14 5.84 -0.29 -3.96
C VAL A 14 6.91 -1.09 -3.23
N SER A 15 7.91 -0.37 -2.72
CA SER A 15 8.99 -0.88 -1.88
C SER A 15 8.87 -0.29 -0.47
N GLU A 16 9.62 -0.85 0.47
CA GLU A 16 9.66 -0.38 1.86
C GLU A 16 10.05 1.10 2.03
N SER A 17 10.80 1.63 1.07
CA SER A 17 11.24 3.02 0.98
C SER A 17 10.27 3.94 0.26
N THR A 18 9.18 3.40 -0.31
CA THR A 18 8.16 4.22 -0.96
C THR A 18 7.47 5.06 0.11
N THR A 19 7.46 6.37 -0.10
CA THR A 19 6.79 7.28 0.83
C THR A 19 5.27 7.20 0.68
N ILE A 20 4.55 7.50 1.76
CA ILE A 20 3.08 7.58 1.72
C ILE A 20 2.60 8.57 0.65
N LYS A 21 3.31 9.70 0.49
CA LYS A 21 3.00 10.70 -0.53
C LYS A 21 3.13 10.16 -1.96
N GLU A 22 4.23 9.48 -2.28
CA GLU A 22 4.42 8.88 -3.60
C GLU A 22 3.37 7.81 -3.88
N LEU A 23 3.06 7.00 -2.87
CA LEU A 23 2.06 5.95 -2.98
C LEU A 23 0.65 6.52 -3.25
N LEU A 24 0.24 7.54 -2.51
CA LEU A 24 -1.08 8.18 -2.69
C LEU A 24 -1.16 9.03 -3.96
N ALA A 25 -0.04 9.57 -4.45
CA ALA A 25 0.02 10.24 -5.75
C ALA A 25 -0.25 9.27 -6.90
N LEU A 26 0.20 8.02 -6.77
CA LEU A 26 -0.04 6.96 -7.75
C LEU A 26 -1.39 6.26 -7.56
N TYR A 27 -1.82 6.08 -6.31
CA TYR A 27 -2.98 5.28 -5.93
C TYR A 27 -3.87 6.04 -4.92
N PRO A 28 -4.58 7.10 -5.35
CA PRO A 28 -5.38 7.93 -4.46
C PRO A 28 -6.54 7.17 -3.81
N PHE A 29 -7.01 6.07 -4.40
CA PHE A 29 -8.04 5.20 -3.81
C PHE A 29 -7.58 4.46 -2.56
N LEU A 30 -6.27 4.42 -2.24
CA LEU A 30 -5.77 3.85 -1.00
C LEU A 30 -5.98 4.77 0.20
N LEU A 31 -6.33 6.04 -0.02
CA LEU A 31 -6.53 7.02 1.06
C LEU A 31 -7.49 6.53 2.17
N PRO A 32 -8.66 5.92 1.87
CA PRO A 32 -9.53 5.36 2.91
C PRO A 32 -8.86 4.23 3.69
N THR A 33 -8.06 3.37 3.05
CA THR A 33 -7.30 2.30 3.72
C THR A 33 -6.32 2.85 4.74
N PHE A 34 -5.66 3.97 4.44
CA PHE A 34 -4.77 4.66 5.38
C PHE A 34 -5.55 5.27 6.56
N ILE A 35 -6.69 5.90 6.29
CA ILE A 35 -7.58 6.44 7.33
C ILE A 35 -8.06 5.31 8.27
N ASP A 36 -8.47 4.17 7.72
CA ASP A 36 -8.94 3.00 8.49
C ASP A 36 -7.85 2.36 9.34
N LEU A 37 -6.59 2.44 8.91
CA LEU A 37 -5.43 2.00 9.69
C LEU A 37 -5.07 2.97 10.83
N GLY A 38 -5.81 4.06 10.99
CA GLY A 38 -5.55 5.07 12.01
C GLY A 38 -4.39 5.99 11.68
N LEU A 39 -3.90 5.97 10.42
CA LEU A 39 -2.91 6.91 9.90
C LEU A 39 -3.59 8.27 9.68
N MET A 40 -4.08 8.88 10.76
CA MET A 40 -4.88 10.10 10.72
C MET A 40 -4.06 11.34 10.33
N CYS A 41 -2.74 11.18 10.17
CA CYS A 41 -1.83 12.21 9.75
C CYS A 41 -1.77 12.40 8.22
N VAL A 42 -2.60 11.71 7.40
CA VAL A 42 -2.72 11.98 5.95
C VAL A 42 -3.22 13.43 5.73
N GLY A 43 -2.27 14.37 5.70
CA GLY A 43 -2.53 15.82 5.72
C GLY A 43 -1.54 16.64 6.57
N CYS A 44 -0.78 16.00 7.46
CA CYS A 44 0.31 16.62 8.22
C CYS A 44 1.61 16.60 7.38
N PRO A 45 2.40 17.69 7.33
CA PRO A 45 3.62 17.74 6.52
C PRO A 45 4.66 16.66 6.86
N ALA A 46 4.57 16.01 8.02
CA ALA A 46 5.43 14.89 8.42
C ALA A 46 5.14 13.58 7.67
N ASP A 47 3.88 13.30 7.32
CA ASP A 47 3.47 12.08 6.59
C ASP A 47 3.98 12.05 5.15
N ALA A 48 4.42 13.20 4.63
CA ALA A 48 5.10 13.27 3.35
C ALA A 48 6.49 12.60 3.35
N PHE A 49 7.06 12.35 4.54
CA PHE A 49 8.41 11.81 4.72
C PHE A 49 8.45 10.41 5.33
N HIS A 50 7.35 9.93 5.94
CA HIS A 50 7.29 8.56 6.42
C HIS A 50 7.21 7.59 5.24
N ASP A 51 8.14 6.64 5.22
CA ASP A 51 8.07 5.49 4.35
C ASP A 51 7.23 4.37 4.99
N LEU A 52 7.00 3.30 4.23
CA LEU A 52 6.22 2.16 4.74
C LEU A 52 6.87 1.47 5.94
N THR A 53 8.19 1.58 6.11
CA THR A 53 8.91 1.04 7.25
C THR A 53 8.65 1.86 8.51
N ASP A 54 8.67 3.18 8.42
CA ASP A 54 8.37 4.09 9.52
C ASP A 54 6.92 3.92 9.98
N VAL A 55 5.99 3.84 9.03
CA VAL A 55 4.59 3.53 9.31
C VAL A 55 4.43 2.17 9.99
N ALA A 56 5.10 1.12 9.49
CA ALA A 56 5.01 -0.19 10.13
C ALA A 56 5.52 -0.17 11.58
N LYS A 57 6.61 0.56 11.85
CA LYS A 57 7.18 0.70 13.20
C LYS A 57 6.27 1.50 14.14
N GLU A 58 5.79 2.66 13.70
CA GLU A 58 4.98 3.57 14.52
C GLU A 58 3.64 2.94 14.92
N TYR A 59 3.08 2.11 14.05
CA TYR A 59 1.77 1.46 14.26
C TYR A 59 1.89 -0.01 14.72
N GLY A 60 3.11 -0.51 14.95
CA GLY A 60 3.36 -1.88 15.41
C GLY A 60 2.89 -2.96 14.44
N LEU A 61 2.92 -2.67 13.13
CA LEU A 61 2.54 -3.58 12.06
C LEU A 61 3.75 -4.36 11.54
N ASP A 62 3.52 -5.57 11.02
CA ASP A 62 4.54 -6.21 10.20
C ASP A 62 4.65 -5.49 8.86
N LYS A 63 5.87 -5.02 8.54
CA LYS A 63 6.17 -4.28 7.32
C LYS A 63 5.85 -5.08 6.05
N ASN A 64 6.16 -6.38 6.03
CA ASN A 64 5.93 -7.20 4.85
C ASN A 64 4.43 -7.41 4.64
N ASP A 65 3.68 -7.64 5.72
CA ASP A 65 2.22 -7.75 5.66
C ASP A 65 1.57 -6.45 5.17
N LEU A 66 2.06 -5.29 5.61
CA LEU A 66 1.61 -3.99 5.12
C LEU A 66 1.83 -3.84 3.60
N ILE A 67 3.04 -4.16 3.13
CA ILE A 67 3.37 -4.08 1.70
C ILE A 67 2.51 -5.05 0.87
N VAL A 68 2.33 -6.29 1.35
CA VAL A 68 1.50 -7.29 0.66
C VAL A 68 0.05 -6.79 0.59
N ARG A 69 -0.50 -6.28 1.69
CA ARG A 69 -1.88 -5.77 1.73
C ARG A 69 -2.10 -4.60 0.76
N LEU A 70 -1.14 -3.68 0.67
CA LEU A 70 -1.19 -2.56 -0.28
C LEU A 70 -1.15 -3.05 -1.74
N LYS A 71 -0.25 -3.99 -2.05
CA LYS A 71 -0.16 -4.59 -3.39
C LYS A 71 -1.45 -5.32 -3.77
N THR A 72 -2.01 -6.10 -2.86
CA THR A 72 -3.30 -6.78 -3.08
C THR A 72 -4.42 -5.79 -3.36
N ALA A 73 -4.54 -4.71 -2.57
CA ALA A 73 -5.55 -3.68 -2.81
C ALA A 73 -5.40 -3.00 -4.18
N ILE A 74 -4.16 -2.77 -4.64
CA ILE A 74 -3.89 -2.22 -5.97
C ILE A 74 -4.33 -3.18 -7.08
N ASP A 75 -4.03 -4.47 -6.93
CA ASP A 75 -4.40 -5.48 -7.93
C ASP A 75 -5.90 -5.74 -7.98
N GLU A 76 -6.58 -5.73 -6.84
CA GLU A 76 -8.03 -5.83 -6.76
C GLU A 76 -8.71 -4.65 -7.47
N ASN A 77 -8.23 -3.42 -7.25
CA ASN A 77 -8.76 -2.24 -7.92
C ASN A 77 -8.62 -2.31 -9.45
N LYS A 78 -7.45 -2.74 -9.96
CA LYS A 78 -7.24 -2.96 -11.41
C LYS A 78 -8.21 -3.99 -12.00
N ASN A 79 -8.54 -5.04 -11.24
CA ASN A 79 -9.49 -6.06 -11.69
C ASN A 79 -10.93 -5.55 -11.69
N GLN A 80 -11.27 -4.62 -10.80
CA GLN A 80 -12.58 -3.96 -10.80
C GLN A 80 -12.74 -2.97 -11.96
N GLU A 81 -11.69 -2.21 -12.32
CA GLU A 81 -11.72 -1.32 -13.48
C GLU A 81 -11.85 -2.08 -14.82
N LYS A 82 -11.26 -3.28 -14.94
CA LYS A 82 -11.38 -4.10 -16.16
C LYS A 82 -12.76 -4.74 -16.36
N ASN A 83 -13.56 -4.86 -15.31
CA ASN A 83 -14.89 -5.46 -15.35
C ASN A 83 -16.03 -4.42 -15.44
N ARG A 84 -15.70 -3.15 -15.67
CA ARG A 84 -16.64 -2.04 -15.84
C ARG A 84 -16.61 -1.50 -17.26
#